data_AF-A0A7X6A6N7-F1
#
_entry.id   AF-A0A7X6A6N7-F1
#
_cell.length_a   1.000
_cell.length_b   1.000
_cell.length_c   1.000
_cell.angle_alpha   90.00
_cell.angle_beta   90.00
_cell.angle_gamma   90.00
#
_symmetry.space_group_name_H-M   'P 1'
#
loop_
_entity.id
_entity.type
_entity.pdbx_description
1 polymer ?
#
loop_
_entity_poly.entity_id
_entity_poly.type
_entity_poly.pdbx_seq_one_letter_code
_entity_poly.pdbx_strand_id
1 'polypeptide(L)'
;MFEPGTDFVYTGVVYFLLAKVLEVVSGQTYSEFLKFEIFEPLAMHDTGADRPEVLLLQRASGYVRRQDGTVRNARHIFMPILTGGDNLYSTAVDMARSGVMESRRARCRSNARPRTGWPLWPIRARASAPASPPAAGGPPDLWDVRPSS
;
A
#
# COMPACT_ATOMS: atom_id res chain seq x y z
N MET A 1 19.10 6.38 19.15
CA MET A 1 19.06 7.43 18.12
C MET A 1 20.47 7.47 17.54
N PHE A 2 20.59 7.28 16.24
CA PHE A 2 21.87 7.17 15.53
C PHE A 2 21.93 8.28 14.48
N GLU A 3 23.12 8.60 14.00
CA GLU A 3 23.30 9.56 12.92
C GLU A 3 22.73 8.97 11.60
N PRO A 4 22.05 9.78 10.76
CA PRO A 4 21.48 9.26 9.50
C PRO A 4 22.57 8.64 8.61
N GLY A 5 22.39 7.36 8.26
CA GLY A 5 23.31 6.63 7.38
C GLY A 5 24.46 5.91 8.09
N THR A 6 24.59 5.99 9.42
CA THR A 6 25.66 5.28 10.15
C THR A 6 25.25 3.89 10.63
N ASP A 7 23.95 3.65 10.80
CA ASP A 7 23.41 2.37 11.27
C ASP A 7 22.06 2.04 10.60
N PHE A 8 21.74 0.74 10.56
CA PHE A 8 20.47 0.23 10.05
C PHE A 8 19.60 -0.29 11.18
N VAL A 9 18.38 0.24 11.29
CA VAL A 9 17.36 -0.24 12.22
C VAL A 9 16.13 -0.64 11.41
N TYR A 10 15.74 -1.92 11.51
CA TYR A 10 14.49 -2.36 10.91
C TYR A 10 13.31 -1.78 11.69
N THR A 11 12.53 -0.92 11.04
CA THR A 11 11.33 -0.32 11.61
C THR A 11 10.20 -0.32 10.59
N GLY A 12 9.06 -0.92 10.95
CA GLY A 12 7.88 -0.97 10.08
C GLY A 12 7.32 0.41 9.73
N VAL A 13 7.56 1.42 10.58
CA VAL A 13 7.04 2.79 10.41
C VAL A 13 7.63 3.48 9.18
N VAL A 14 8.87 3.13 8.78
CA VAL A 14 9.51 3.72 7.59
C VAL A 14 8.77 3.32 6.32
N TYR A 15 8.21 2.11 6.27
CA TYR A 15 7.42 1.63 5.14
C TYR A 15 6.05 2.30 5.06
N PHE A 16 5.45 2.63 6.21
CA PHE A 16 4.23 3.44 6.24
C PHE A 16 4.45 4.83 5.68
N LEU A 17 5.55 5.49 6.06
CA LEU A 17 5.91 6.80 5.50
C LEU A 17 6.15 6.71 3.99
N LEU A 18 6.86 5.67 3.52
CA LEU A 18 7.07 5.44 2.10
C LEU A 18 5.75 5.25 1.34
N ALA A 19 4.82 4.46 1.89
CA ALA A 19 3.49 4.30 1.31
C ALA A 19 2.77 5.64 1.19
N LYS A 20 2.85 6.52 2.21
CA LYS A 20 2.25 7.87 2.15
C LYS A 20 2.89 8.76 1.09
N VAL A 21 4.21 8.69 0.91
CA VAL A 21 4.88 9.43 -0.18
C VAL A 21 4.37 8.95 -1.54
N LEU A 22 4.20 7.63 -1.72
CA LEU A 22 3.63 7.08 -2.96
C LEU A 22 2.21 7.57 -3.22
N GLU A 23 1.37 7.64 -2.19
CA GLU A 23 0.00 8.17 -2.32
C GLU A 23 0.01 9.63 -2.78
N VAL A 24 0.86 10.46 -2.18
CA VAL A 24 0.98 11.89 -2.54
C VAL A 24 1.49 12.07 -3.96
N VAL A 25 2.52 11.31 -4.37
CA VAL A 25 3.15 11.45 -5.69
C VAL A 25 2.28 10.87 -6.81
N SER A 26 1.57 9.76 -6.54
CA SER A 26 0.73 9.09 -7.54
C SER A 26 -0.69 9.67 -7.65
N GLY A 27 -1.18 10.31 -6.58
CA GLY A 27 -2.58 10.74 -6.45
C GLY A 27 -3.57 9.58 -6.28
N GLN A 28 -3.09 8.37 -6.00
CA GLN A 28 -3.88 7.16 -5.81
C GLN A 28 -3.67 6.61 -4.40
N THR A 29 -4.59 5.79 -3.90
CA THR A 29 -4.33 5.06 -2.65
C THR A 29 -3.21 4.04 -2.86
N TYR A 30 -2.48 3.70 -1.80
CA TYR A 30 -1.37 2.75 -1.89
C TYR A 30 -1.82 1.40 -2.49
N SER A 31 -3.00 0.93 -2.12
CA SER A 31 -3.58 -0.31 -2.64
C SER A 31 -3.89 -0.26 -4.14
N GLU A 32 -4.42 0.87 -4.63
CA GLU A 32 -4.70 1.07 -6.07
C GLU A 32 -3.41 1.15 -6.87
N PHE A 33 -2.42 1.88 -6.35
CA PHE A 33 -1.11 1.99 -6.97
C PHE A 33 -0.46 0.62 -7.15
N LEU A 34 -0.43 -0.22 -6.09
CA LEU A 34 0.11 -1.57 -6.18
C LEU A 34 -0.67 -2.45 -7.16
N LYS A 35 -2.00 -2.34 -7.16
CA LYS A 35 -2.84 -3.11 -8.06
C LYS A 35 -2.50 -2.81 -9.52
N PHE A 36 -2.43 -1.54 -9.89
CA PHE A 36 -2.21 -1.12 -11.27
C PHE A 36 -0.77 -1.32 -11.74
N GLU A 37 0.22 -1.00 -10.91
CA GLU A 37 1.63 -1.01 -11.31
C GLU A 37 2.31 -2.39 -11.14
N ILE A 38 1.78 -3.25 -10.26
CA ILE A 38 2.41 -4.52 -9.89
C ILE A 38 1.47 -5.71 -10.14
N PHE A 39 0.29 -5.72 -9.54
CA PHE A 39 -0.53 -6.94 -9.53
C PHE A 39 -1.18 -7.23 -10.89
N GLU A 40 -1.78 -6.24 -11.54
CA GLU A 40 -2.41 -6.39 -12.86
C GLU A 40 -1.41 -6.80 -13.95
N PRO A 41 -0.22 -6.16 -14.09
CA PRO A 41 0.77 -6.57 -15.08
C PRO A 41 1.31 -8.00 -14.87
N LEU A 42 1.23 -8.51 -13.65
CA LEU A 42 1.69 -9.86 -13.28
C LEU A 42 0.55 -10.88 -13.22
N ALA A 43 -0.68 -10.47 -13.54
CA ALA A 43 -1.89 -11.27 -13.39
C ALA A 43 -2.02 -11.87 -11.98
N MET A 44 -1.69 -11.10 -10.94
CA MET A 44 -1.83 -11.49 -9.53
C MET A 44 -3.20 -11.05 -9.01
N HIS A 45 -4.25 -11.78 -9.38
CA HIS A 45 -5.63 -11.38 -9.12
C HIS A 45 -6.09 -11.66 -7.68
N ASP A 46 -5.41 -12.56 -6.97
CA ASP A 46 -5.70 -12.96 -5.59
C ASP A 46 -4.70 -12.32 -4.60
N THR A 47 -4.07 -11.21 -5.01
CA THR A 47 -3.16 -10.41 -4.20
C THR A 47 -3.71 -9.01 -3.97
N GLY A 48 -3.59 -8.49 -2.75
CA GLY A 48 -4.02 -7.14 -2.44
C GLY A 48 -3.62 -6.68 -1.04
N ALA A 49 -4.02 -5.45 -0.72
CA ALA A 49 -3.94 -4.92 0.64
C ALA A 49 -5.20 -5.29 1.43
N ASP A 50 -5.00 -5.83 2.63
CA ASP A 50 -6.04 -6.24 3.56
C ASP A 50 -6.80 -5.02 4.09
N ARG A 51 -8.10 -5.02 3.86
CA ARG A 51 -9.03 -4.03 4.36
C ARG A 51 -10.14 -4.73 5.13
N PRO A 52 -10.49 -4.27 6.34
CA PRO A 52 -11.52 -4.91 7.15
C PRO A 52 -12.90 -4.83 6.51
N GLU A 53 -13.14 -3.84 5.64
CA GLU A 53 -14.42 -3.70 4.92
C GLU A 53 -14.59 -4.74 3.80
N VAL A 54 -13.51 -5.37 3.32
CA VAL A 54 -13.53 -6.25 2.15
C VAL A 54 -13.69 -7.71 2.58
N LEU A 55 -14.72 -8.37 2.06
CA LEU A 55 -14.93 -9.79 2.25
C LEU A 55 -13.95 -10.59 1.37
N LEU A 56 -12.91 -11.13 1.99
CA LEU A 56 -11.93 -12.01 1.34
C LEU A 56 -12.36 -13.46 1.50
N LEU A 57 -12.93 -14.02 0.44
CA LEU A 57 -13.22 -15.46 0.36
C LEU A 57 -11.89 -16.23 0.42
N GLN A 58 -11.88 -17.36 1.13
CA GLN A 58 -10.68 -18.20 1.34
C GLN A 58 -9.52 -17.51 2.10
N ARG A 59 -9.79 -16.44 2.85
CA ARG A 59 -8.81 -15.84 3.76
C ARG A 59 -8.40 -16.82 4.86
N ALA A 60 -7.09 -17.07 4.96
CA ALA A 60 -6.54 -17.88 6.04
C ALA A 60 -6.73 -17.20 7.41
N SER A 61 -7.03 -18.01 8.43
CA SER A 61 -7.08 -17.55 9.82
C SER A 61 -5.70 -17.62 10.47
N GLY A 62 -5.31 -16.57 11.19
CA GLY A 62 -4.07 -16.55 11.97
C GLY A 62 -4.22 -17.31 13.29
N TYR A 63 -3.16 -18.00 13.72
CA TYR A 63 -3.11 -18.72 14.98
C TYR A 63 -1.82 -18.38 15.75
N VAL A 64 -1.91 -18.34 17.08
CA VAL A 64 -0.77 -18.12 17.97
C VAL A 64 -0.60 -19.33 18.87
N ARG A 65 0.63 -19.84 18.93
CA ARG A 65 1.02 -20.88 19.88
C ARG A 65 1.50 -20.23 21.17
N ARG A 66 0.93 -20.65 22.30
CA ARG A 66 1.34 -20.21 23.63
C ARG A 66 2.51 -21.07 24.15
N GLN A 67 3.19 -20.57 25.19
CA GLN A 67 4.29 -21.29 25.82
C GLN A 67 3.86 -22.63 26.44
N ASP A 68 2.58 -22.74 26.83
CA ASP A 68 1.94 -23.97 27.32
C ASP A 68 1.64 -25.00 26.21
N GLY A 69 1.98 -24.69 24.96
CA GLY A 69 1.76 -25.56 23.80
C GLY A 69 0.39 -25.45 23.15
N THR A 70 -0.56 -24.69 23.74
CA THR A 70 -1.90 -24.51 23.19
C THR A 70 -1.89 -23.58 21.97
N VAL A 71 -2.80 -23.84 21.01
CA VAL A 71 -3.00 -23.01 19.82
C VAL A 71 -4.32 -22.27 19.94
N ARG A 72 -4.31 -20.96 19.72
CA ARG A 72 -5.50 -20.11 19.76
C ARG A 72 -5.57 -19.24 18.53
N ASN A 73 -6.78 -18.83 18.13
CA ASN A 73 -6.96 -17.82 17.09
C ASN A 73 -6.18 -16.55 17.46
N ALA A 74 -5.47 -16.00 16.48
CA ALA A 74 -4.80 -14.72 16.62
C ALA A 74 -5.83 -13.62 16.85
N ARG A 75 -5.41 -12.57 17.56
CA ARG A 75 -6.26 -11.40 17.75
C ARG A 75 -6.45 -10.70 16.42
N HIS A 76 -7.62 -10.10 16.24
CA HIS A 76 -7.86 -9.21 15.12
C HIS A 76 -6.91 -8.00 15.20
N ILE A 77 -6.26 -7.70 14.08
CA ILE A 77 -5.43 -6.51 13.91
C ILE A 77 -6.06 -5.70 12.79
N PHE A 78 -6.23 -4.40 13.03
CA PHE A 78 -6.70 -3.46 12.03
C PHE A 78 -5.59 -3.22 10.99
N MET A 79 -5.54 -4.04 9.95
CA MET A 79 -4.45 -4.07 8.96
C MET A 79 -4.12 -2.73 8.28
N PRO A 80 -5.04 -1.78 8.08
CA PRO A 80 -4.68 -0.48 7.51
C PRO A 80 -3.64 0.30 8.34
N ILE A 81 -3.48 0.02 9.64
CA ILE A 81 -2.43 0.64 10.46
C ILE A 81 -1.02 0.18 10.05
N LEU A 82 -0.90 -0.97 9.38
CA LEU A 82 0.34 -1.58 8.92
C LEU A 82 0.58 -1.35 7.42
N THR A 83 -0.09 -0.35 6.83
CA THR A 83 0.01 -0.04 5.40
C THR A 83 1.47 0.17 4.99
N GLY A 84 1.88 -0.52 3.91
CA GLY A 84 3.21 -0.43 3.34
C GLY A 84 4.18 -1.52 3.80
N GLY A 85 4.01 -2.05 5.02
CA GLY A 85 4.91 -3.05 5.61
C GLY A 85 4.29 -4.44 5.68
N ASP A 86 3.12 -4.57 6.30
CA ASP A 86 2.59 -5.88 6.72
C ASP A 86 1.12 -6.10 6.34
N ASN A 87 0.51 -5.19 5.56
CA ASN A 87 -0.92 -5.25 5.24
C ASN A 87 -1.25 -5.98 3.94
N LEU A 88 -0.31 -6.67 3.30
CA LEU A 88 -0.56 -7.39 2.04
C LEU A 88 -0.92 -8.85 2.28
N TYR A 89 -1.85 -9.37 1.48
CA TYR A 89 -2.15 -10.79 1.37
C TYR A 89 -1.91 -11.27 -0.06
N SER A 90 -1.61 -12.56 -0.22
CA SER A 90 -1.40 -13.20 -1.52
C SER A 90 -1.65 -14.70 -1.44
N THR A 91 -1.82 -15.34 -2.59
CA THR A 91 -1.80 -16.80 -2.73
C THR A 91 -0.39 -17.28 -3.10
N ALA A 92 -0.09 -18.54 -2.82
CA ALA A 92 1.19 -19.14 -3.19
C ALA A 92 1.42 -19.13 -4.72
N VAL A 93 0.34 -19.26 -5.50
CA VAL A 93 0.37 -19.21 -6.97
C VAL A 93 0.76 -17.82 -7.46
N ASP A 94 0.13 -16.78 -6.92
CA ASP A 94 0.43 -15.39 -7.32
C ASP A 94 1.83 -14.97 -6.87
N MET A 95 2.27 -15.42 -5.70
CA MET A 95 3.66 -15.21 -5.25
C MET A 95 4.69 -15.93 -6.14
N ALA A 96 4.36 -17.08 -6.74
CA ALA A 96 5.23 -17.71 -7.72
C ALA A 96 5.34 -16.88 -9.01
N ARG A 97 4.25 -16.22 -9.44
CA ARG A 97 4.24 -15.34 -10.62
C ARG A 97 5.18 -14.14 -10.44
N SER A 98 5.23 -13.54 -9.25
CA SER A 98 6.16 -12.45 -8.97
C SER A 98 7.63 -12.90 -9.05
N GLY A 99 7.97 -14.04 -8.45
CA GLY A 99 9.33 -14.60 -8.51
C GLY A 99 9.79 -14.94 -9.93
N VAL A 100 8.88 -15.49 -10.76
CA VAL A 100 9.18 -15.74 -12.19
C VAL A 100 9.47 -14.43 -12.92
N MET A 101 8.76 -13.34 -12.62
CA MET A 101 9.06 -12.03 -13.23
C MET A 101 10.44 -11.50 -12.82
N GLU A 102 10.80 -11.57 -11.55
CA GLU A 102 12.12 -11.11 -11.09
C GLU A 102 13.24 -11.86 -11.80
N SER A 103 13.10 -13.18 -11.95
CA SER A 103 14.06 -14.00 -12.69
C SER A 103 14.17 -13.61 -14.18
N ARG A 104 13.05 -13.20 -14.81
CA ARG A 104 13.01 -12.70 -16.19
C ARG A 104 13.64 -11.31 -16.32
N ARG A 105 13.37 -10.40 -15.37
CA ARG A 105 14.00 -9.07 -15.34
C ARG A 105 15.51 -9.14 -15.13
N ALA A 106 15.98 -10.03 -14.25
CA ALA A 106 17.41 -10.28 -14.05
C ALA A 106 18.08 -10.75 -15.36
N ARG A 107 17.43 -11.66 -16.09
CA ARG A 107 17.91 -12.18 -17.37
C ARG A 107 17.89 -11.14 -18.51
N CYS A 108 16.91 -10.25 -18.53
CA CYS A 108 16.91 -9.12 -19.48
C CYS A 108 17.99 -8.08 -19.14
N ARG A 109 18.28 -7.84 -17.85
CA ARG A 109 19.38 -6.93 -17.43
C ARG A 109 20.76 -7.47 -17.76
N SER A 110 20.99 -8.78 -17.64
CA SER A 110 22.27 -9.38 -18.03
C SER A 110 22.54 -9.31 -19.55
N ASN A 111 21.48 -9.14 -20.36
CA ASN A 111 21.58 -9.04 -21.82
C ASN A 111 21.45 -7.61 -22.36
N ALA A 112 21.19 -6.62 -21.50
CA ALA A 112 21.10 -5.22 -21.88
C ALA A 112 22.44 -4.52 -21.60
N ARG A 113 22.98 -3.80 -22.60
CA ARG A 113 24.15 -2.92 -22.40
C ARG A 113 23.90 -1.97 -21.23
N PRO A 114 24.92 -1.66 -20.41
CA PRO A 114 24.75 -0.82 -19.23
C PRO A 114 24.25 0.55 -19.66
N ARG A 115 22.98 0.86 -19.37
CA ARG A 115 22.45 2.21 -19.45
C ARG A 115 22.89 2.93 -18.19
N THR A 116 23.84 3.84 -18.33
CA THR A 116 24.22 4.81 -17.29
C THR A 116 23.03 5.72 -17.02
N GLY A 117 22.26 5.40 -15.97
CA GLY A 117 21.09 6.15 -15.53
C GLY A 117 20.02 5.22 -14.98
N TRP A 118 19.61 5.45 -13.73
CA TRP A 118 18.47 4.76 -13.13
C TRP A 118 17.25 4.94 -14.05
N PRO A 119 16.52 3.87 -14.41
CA PRO A 119 15.30 4.05 -15.16
C PRO A 119 14.33 4.79 -14.24
N LEU A 120 14.07 6.06 -14.55
CA LEU A 120 12.85 6.73 -14.12
C LEU A 120 11.71 5.87 -14.66
N TRP A 121 11.17 4.98 -13.84
CA TRP A 121 9.86 4.41 -14.12
C TRP A 121 8.93 5.61 -14.28
N PRO A 122 8.26 5.79 -15.42
CA PRO A 122 7.26 6.83 -15.49
C PRO A 122 6.15 6.36 -14.57
N ILE A 123 6.11 6.90 -13.34
CA ILE A 123 4.90 6.89 -12.54
C ILE A 123 3.87 7.53 -13.46
N ARG A 124 2.99 6.72 -14.05
CA ARG A 124 1.88 7.24 -14.86
C ARG A 124 0.89 7.82 -13.85
N ALA A 125 1.20 9.03 -13.36
CA ALA A 125 0.25 9.81 -12.59
C ALA A 125 -1.00 9.99 -13.47
N ARG A 126 -2.15 9.57 -12.95
CA ARG A 126 -3.42 9.82 -13.61
C ARG A 126 -3.65 11.32 -13.49
N ALA A 127 -3.51 12.05 -14.59
CA ALA A 127 -4.01 13.41 -14.68
C ALA A 127 -5.55 13.34 -14.63
N SER A 128 -6.10 13.36 -13.43
CA SER A 128 -7.51 13.62 -13.19
C SER A 128 -7.62 14.68 -12.11
N ALA A 129 -7.60 15.95 -12.55
CA ALA A 129 -8.16 17.03 -11.76
C ALA A 129 -9.67 16.78 -11.63
N PRO A 130 -10.26 16.76 -10.43
CA PRO A 130 -11.67 17.05 -10.32
C PRO A 130 -11.88 18.53 -10.66
N ALA A 131 -12.64 18.81 -11.70
CA ALA A 131 -13.17 20.15 -11.93
C ALA A 131 -14.00 20.54 -10.69
N SER A 132 -13.59 21.60 -10.01
CA SER A 132 -14.38 22.22 -8.95
C SER A 132 -15.75 22.61 -9.52
N PRO A 133 -16.88 22.23 -8.89
CA PRO A 133 -18.17 22.81 -9.25
C PRO A 133 -18.15 24.32 -8.93
N PRO A 134 -18.84 25.17 -9.70
CA PRO A 134 -18.95 26.59 -9.39
C PRO A 134 -19.58 26.79 -8.01
N ALA A 135 -19.04 27.74 -7.25
CA ALA A 135 -19.51 28.11 -5.93
C ALA A 135 -21.00 28.49 -5.97
N ALA A 136 -21.87 27.58 -5.55
CA ALA A 136 -23.24 27.89 -5.20
C ALA A 136 -23.23 28.53 -3.82
N GLY A 137 -23.87 29.71 -3.71
CA GLY A 137 -23.95 30.51 -2.49
C GLY A 137 -24.31 29.70 -1.25
N GLY A 138 -23.51 29.85 -0.20
CA GLY A 138 -23.72 29.19 1.07
C GLY A 138 -25.04 29.63 1.73
N PRO A 139 -25.75 28.72 2.42
CA PRO A 139 -26.83 29.10 3.33
C PRO A 139 -26.25 29.84 4.55
N PRO A 140 -27.01 30.76 5.18
CA PRO A 140 -26.53 31.60 6.27
C PRO A 140 -26.16 30.79 7.53
N ASP A 141 -25.10 31.25 8.18
CA ASP A 141 -24.37 30.61 9.27
C ASP A 141 -25.22 30.33 10.52
N LEU A 142 -25.25 29.06 10.94
CA LEU A 142 -25.97 28.54 12.10
C LEU A 142 -25.21 28.72 13.44
N TRP A 143 -24.43 29.81 13.59
CA TRP A 143 -23.62 30.04 14.80
C TRP A 143 -23.71 31.48 15.37
N ASP A 144 -24.68 32.28 14.91
CA ASP A 144 -24.91 33.63 15.44
C ASP A 144 -25.93 33.59 16.60
N VAL A 145 -25.53 33.01 17.74
CA VAL A 145 -26.32 33.09 18.99
C VAL A 145 -25.85 34.33 19.76
N ARG A 146 -26.53 35.47 19.53
CA ARG A 146 -26.45 36.63 20.42
C ARG A 146 -27.33 36.39 21.66
N PRO A 147 -26.91 36.80 22.86
CA PRO A 147 -27.74 36.69 24.04
C PRO A 147 -28.85 37.76 24.01
N SER A 148 -30.11 37.34 24.11
CA SER A 148 -31.22 38.24 24.36
C SER A 148 -31.36 38.48 25.88
N SER A 149 -31.42 39.77 26.22
CA SER A 149 -32.00 40.43 27.42
C SER A 149 -32.72 39.58 28.45
#